data_AF-A0A2E7RLB0-F1
#
_entry.id   AF-A0A2E7RLB0-F1
#
_cell.length_a   1.000
_cell.length_b   1.000
_cell.length_c   1.000
_cell.angle_alpha   90.00
_cell.angle_beta   90.00
_cell.angle_gamma   90.00
#
_symmetry.space_group_name_H-M   'P 1'
#
loop_
_entity.id
_entity.type
_entity.pdbx_description
1 polymer ?
#
loop_
_entity_poly.entity_id
_entity_poly.type
_entity_poly.pdbx_seq_one_letter_code
_entity_poly.pdbx_strand_id
1 'polypeptide(L)'
;MGGGGSPVAPATPGGAGGAAPGAPVTPGGGGARPSGGGGGVPINIQRQRTSKTLLKMNWDYPVYFSEAEKALEESTDETVAQYVRTSLPREESFDWVAGDDPRPLLILRECLFCNGTDYALLNRKSDNEKTLLLSQWFHCVKLPNDVLAEDHPFRNLFDGKKPPHLFMCSPDGSNMLVLNGEQSRSELWSKMIATLKLEYREDPEKAVKSITKLLAEYDHLDSMEDWRIEQLENLIEKDGPKSRKVKKLQKQIAKLKKDKEKAKSKEKGLFDLGLIRPLPEKEESQPSE
;
A
#
# COMPACT_ATOMS: atom_id res chain seq x y z
N MET A 1 21.67 12.36 57.64
CA MET A 1 21.02 13.59 58.16
C MET A 1 20.61 14.45 56.97
N GLY A 2 19.35 14.88 56.93
CA GLY A 2 18.79 15.89 56.02
C GLY A 2 18.53 15.40 54.59
N GLY A 3 17.34 15.48 53.99
CA GLY A 3 16.15 16.26 54.31
C GLY A 3 15.63 16.80 52.98
N GLY A 4 14.47 16.31 52.52
CA GLY A 4 13.90 16.62 51.20
C GLY A 4 13.26 18.02 51.09
N GLY A 5 12.82 18.33 49.87
CA GLY A 5 11.98 19.48 49.56
C GLY A 5 11.71 19.63 48.07
N SER A 6 10.48 19.29 47.66
CA SER A 6 9.86 19.72 46.38
C SER A 6 8.89 20.90 46.66
N PRO A 7 8.07 21.39 45.69
CA PRO A 7 8.25 22.70 45.04
C PRO A 7 7.03 23.65 45.18
N VAL A 8 7.13 24.94 44.81
CA VAL A 8 5.95 25.81 44.57
C VAL A 8 6.22 26.82 43.43
N ALA A 9 5.14 27.08 42.68
CA ALA A 9 4.97 27.80 41.42
C ALA A 9 4.89 29.36 41.57
N PRO A 10 4.63 30.12 40.48
CA PRO A 10 5.02 31.53 40.32
C PRO A 10 3.92 32.55 40.67
N ALA A 11 4.35 33.81 40.82
CA ALA A 11 3.48 34.98 40.91
C ALA A 11 3.93 36.07 39.93
N THR A 12 3.00 36.64 39.16
CA THR A 12 3.16 37.97 38.56
C THR A 12 1.79 38.68 38.51
N PRO A 13 1.70 39.94 38.96
CA PRO A 13 0.44 40.69 38.96
C PRO A 13 0.37 41.79 37.88
N GLY A 14 -0.87 42.12 37.49
CA GLY A 14 -1.37 43.50 37.54
C GLY A 14 -1.18 44.40 36.31
N GLY A 15 -2.30 44.98 35.85
CA GLY A 15 -2.29 46.16 34.97
C GLY A 15 -3.69 46.51 34.45
N ALA A 16 -4.38 47.41 35.15
CA ALA A 16 -5.73 47.88 34.87
C ALA A 16 -5.76 49.27 34.20
N GLY A 17 -6.81 49.53 33.42
CA GLY A 17 -7.56 50.79 33.48
C GLY A 17 -7.26 51.87 32.43
N GLY A 18 -8.32 52.33 31.77
CA GLY A 18 -8.36 53.64 31.08
C GLY A 18 -9.48 53.73 30.05
N ALA A 19 -10.52 54.53 30.33
CA ALA A 19 -11.70 54.73 29.48
C ALA A 19 -11.90 56.21 29.09
N ALA A 20 -12.41 56.40 27.85
CA ALA A 20 -13.27 57.47 27.31
C ALA A 20 -12.65 58.85 26.94
N PRO A 21 -13.34 59.74 26.17
CA PRO A 21 -14.31 59.59 25.05
C PRO A 21 -14.04 60.53 23.83
N GLY A 22 -14.82 60.41 22.73
CA GLY A 22 -15.12 61.53 21.80
C GLY A 22 -14.94 61.29 20.28
N ALA A 23 -16.02 61.49 19.50
CA ALA A 23 -16.14 61.32 18.03
C ALA A 23 -15.60 62.53 17.21
N PRO A 24 -15.46 62.51 15.85
CA PRO A 24 -16.58 62.47 14.89
C PRO A 24 -16.37 61.68 13.57
N VAL A 25 -17.43 61.65 12.77
CA VAL A 25 -17.72 60.87 11.55
C VAL A 25 -16.96 61.34 10.29
N THR A 26 -16.55 60.42 9.40
CA THR A 26 -16.60 60.60 7.92
C THR A 26 -16.43 59.26 7.16
N PRO A 27 -16.99 59.12 5.95
CA PRO A 27 -17.17 57.83 5.25
C PRO A 27 -16.08 57.58 4.20
N GLY A 28 -15.55 56.36 4.11
CA GLY A 28 -14.58 56.02 3.06
C GLY A 28 -14.18 54.55 3.03
N GLY A 29 -14.71 53.85 2.03
CA GLY A 29 -14.05 52.84 1.18
C GLY A 29 -13.06 51.83 1.79
N GLY A 30 -13.34 50.55 1.56
CA GLY A 30 -12.31 49.51 1.53
C GLY A 30 -12.45 48.42 2.60
N GLY A 31 -13.62 47.79 2.69
CA GLY A 31 -13.76 46.54 3.44
C GLY A 31 -12.94 45.43 2.79
N ALA A 32 -11.71 45.23 3.27
CA ALA A 32 -10.95 44.01 3.04
C ALA A 32 -11.79 42.81 3.53
N ARG A 33 -12.28 42.00 2.59
CA ARG A 33 -12.91 40.73 2.92
C ARG A 33 -11.85 39.82 3.55
N PRO A 34 -12.07 39.25 4.73
CA PRO A 34 -11.24 38.16 5.21
C PRO A 34 -11.36 37.03 4.19
N SER A 35 -10.22 36.67 3.59
CA SER A 35 -10.07 35.47 2.77
C SER A 35 -10.39 34.26 3.64
N GLY A 36 -11.66 33.86 3.65
CA GLY A 36 -12.11 32.62 4.24
C GLY A 36 -11.44 31.49 3.48
N GLY A 37 -10.36 30.97 4.06
CA GLY A 37 -9.74 29.72 3.64
C GLY A 37 -10.83 28.65 3.69
N GLY A 38 -11.31 28.28 2.51
CA GLY A 38 -12.23 27.17 2.33
C GLY A 38 -11.54 25.91 2.81
N GLY A 39 -11.77 25.56 4.07
CA GLY A 39 -11.58 24.20 4.57
C GLY A 39 -12.54 23.32 3.81
N GLY A 40 -12.10 22.84 2.64
CA GLY A 40 -12.82 21.87 1.85
C GLY A 40 -13.11 20.68 2.75
N VAL A 41 -14.40 20.39 2.96
CA VAL A 41 -14.83 19.18 3.64
C VAL A 41 -14.10 18.01 2.97
N PRO A 42 -13.41 17.13 3.70
CA PRO A 42 -12.70 16.02 3.09
C PRO A 42 -13.71 15.19 2.30
N ILE A 43 -13.58 15.20 0.97
CA ILE A 43 -14.41 14.37 0.09
C ILE A 43 -13.97 12.93 0.35
N ASN A 44 -14.82 12.17 1.04
CA ASN A 44 -14.61 10.75 1.21
C ASN A 44 -14.97 10.03 -0.10
N ILE A 45 -13.96 9.71 -0.92
CA ILE A 45 -14.14 8.97 -2.16
C ILE A 45 -14.37 7.51 -1.79
N GLN A 46 -15.62 7.07 -1.82
CA GLN A 46 -15.96 5.67 -1.59
C GLN A 46 -15.78 4.87 -2.89
N ARG A 47 -14.64 4.16 -3.00
CA ARG A 47 -14.31 3.28 -4.14
C ARG A 47 -15.32 2.12 -4.28
N GLN A 48 -15.61 1.74 -5.52
CA GLN A 48 -16.51 0.64 -5.87
C GLN A 48 -15.78 -0.71 -5.96
N ARG A 49 -16.53 -1.79 -6.24
CA ARG A 49 -16.03 -3.18 -6.19
C ARG A 49 -14.76 -3.42 -7.03
N THR A 50 -14.71 -2.86 -8.23
CA THR A 50 -13.61 -3.10 -9.18
C THR A 50 -12.36 -2.37 -8.71
N SER A 51 -12.50 -1.08 -8.39
CA SER A 51 -11.42 -0.26 -7.83
C SER A 51 -10.86 -0.82 -6.52
N LYS A 52 -11.74 -1.32 -5.63
CA LYS A 52 -11.32 -1.97 -4.37
C LYS A 52 -10.50 -3.24 -4.58
N THR A 53 -10.73 -3.95 -5.67
CA THR A 53 -9.96 -5.15 -6.00
C THR A 53 -8.54 -4.78 -6.40
N LEU A 54 -8.37 -3.69 -7.15
CA LEU A 54 -7.06 -3.16 -7.54
C LEU A 54 -6.30 -2.51 -6.38
N LEU A 55 -7.02 -1.95 -5.41
CA LEU A 55 -6.45 -1.34 -4.21
C LEU A 55 -6.24 -2.38 -3.10
N LYS A 56 -5.61 -3.50 -3.43
CA LYS A 56 -5.17 -4.52 -2.48
C LYS A 56 -3.68 -4.72 -2.60
N MET A 57 -3.01 -4.78 -1.46
CA MET A 57 -1.60 -5.17 -1.41
C MET A 57 -1.52 -6.69 -1.30
N ASN A 58 -0.74 -7.31 -2.19
CA ASN A 58 -0.54 -8.75 -2.20
C ASN A 58 0.75 -9.05 -1.43
N TRP A 59 0.60 -9.51 -0.19
CA TRP A 59 1.73 -9.90 0.65
C TRP A 59 2.08 -11.36 0.41
N ASP A 60 3.37 -11.62 0.19
CA ASP A 60 3.96 -12.93 0.25
C ASP A 60 4.56 -13.18 1.65
N TYR A 61 4.52 -14.44 2.07
CA TYR A 61 4.92 -14.89 3.40
C TYR A 61 5.90 -16.06 3.24
N PRO A 62 7.15 -15.76 2.86
CA PRO A 62 8.12 -16.79 2.51
C PRO A 62 8.43 -17.65 3.74
N VAL A 63 8.44 -18.96 3.52
CA VAL A 63 8.87 -19.95 4.50
C VAL A 63 10.07 -20.67 3.93
N TYR A 64 11.16 -20.69 4.69
CA TYR A 64 12.35 -21.43 4.32
C TYR A 64 12.27 -22.86 4.83
N PHE A 65 12.61 -23.80 3.97
CA PHE A 65 12.74 -25.21 4.29
C PHE A 65 14.07 -25.69 3.72
N SER A 66 14.98 -26.13 4.59
CA SER A 66 16.23 -26.73 4.11
C SER A 66 15.96 -28.09 3.46
N GLU A 67 16.79 -28.51 2.51
CA GLU A 67 16.68 -29.86 1.92
C GLU A 67 16.79 -30.96 2.98
N ALA A 68 17.65 -30.75 3.98
CA ALA A 68 17.81 -31.65 5.10
C ALA A 68 16.53 -31.74 5.96
N GLU A 69 15.85 -30.63 6.19
CA GLU A 69 14.57 -30.59 6.92
C GLU A 69 13.44 -31.25 6.12
N LYS A 70 13.38 -31.05 4.80
CA LYS A 70 12.44 -31.77 3.93
C LYS A 70 12.70 -33.28 3.92
N ALA A 71 13.95 -33.69 3.76
CA ALA A 71 14.34 -35.10 3.81
C ALA A 71 14.04 -35.75 5.16
N LEU A 72 14.13 -34.97 6.25
CA LEU A 72 13.75 -35.41 7.58
C LEU A 72 12.25 -35.65 7.71
N GLU A 73 11.42 -34.72 7.26
CA GLU A 73 9.97 -34.85 7.27
C GLU A 73 9.47 -36.02 6.41
N GLU A 74 10.16 -36.29 5.30
CA GLU A 74 9.85 -37.41 4.41
C GLU A 74 10.41 -38.76 4.90
N SER A 75 11.35 -38.75 5.85
CA SER A 75 11.92 -39.98 6.41
C SER A 75 10.96 -40.65 7.41
N THR A 76 10.80 -41.97 7.31
CA THR A 76 9.97 -42.77 8.22
C THR A 76 10.71 -43.23 9.49
N ASP A 77 11.92 -42.72 9.75
CA ASP A 77 12.77 -43.20 10.83
C ASP A 77 12.38 -42.56 12.18
N GLU A 78 12.18 -43.39 13.21
CA GLU A 78 11.59 -42.99 14.50
C GLU A 78 12.50 -42.12 15.39
N THR A 79 13.79 -41.99 15.06
CA THR A 79 14.76 -41.21 15.86
C THR A 79 15.81 -40.56 14.97
N VAL A 80 15.53 -39.34 14.50
CA VAL A 80 16.51 -38.56 13.75
C VAL A 80 16.91 -37.34 14.55
N ALA A 81 18.20 -37.00 14.49
CA ALA A 81 18.76 -35.84 15.19
C ALA A 81 18.02 -34.57 14.74
N GLN A 82 17.59 -33.76 15.72
CA GLN A 82 16.87 -32.51 15.46
C GLN A 82 17.74 -31.59 14.60
N TYR A 83 17.24 -31.20 13.43
CA TYR A 83 17.91 -30.26 12.56
C TYR A 83 18.07 -28.91 13.28
N VAL A 84 19.31 -28.42 13.38
CA VAL A 84 19.59 -27.11 13.95
C VAL A 84 19.39 -26.08 12.85
N ARG A 85 18.33 -25.27 12.96
CA ARG A 85 18.11 -24.15 12.05
C ARG A 85 19.19 -23.09 12.29
N THR A 86 19.80 -22.64 11.20
CA THR A 86 20.79 -21.56 11.20
C THR A 86 20.34 -20.48 10.23
N SER A 87 20.68 -19.23 10.54
CA SER A 87 20.43 -18.12 9.63
C SER A 87 21.16 -18.31 8.29
N LEU A 88 20.47 -18.02 7.19
CA LEU A 88 21.03 -18.05 5.85
C LEU A 88 22.00 -16.88 5.65
N PRO A 89 23.02 -17.03 4.79
CA PRO A 89 23.74 -15.90 4.25
C PRO A 89 22.79 -14.83 3.69
N ARG A 90 23.20 -13.56 3.76
CA ARG A 90 22.34 -12.43 3.36
C ARG A 90 21.91 -12.51 1.90
N GLU A 91 22.83 -12.90 1.02
CA GLU A 91 22.59 -13.04 -0.43
C GLU A 91 21.56 -14.15 -0.69
N GLU A 92 21.78 -15.35 -0.13
CA GLU A 92 20.82 -16.47 -0.21
C GLU A 92 19.45 -16.11 0.37
N SER A 93 19.42 -15.27 1.42
CA SER A 93 18.15 -14.78 1.98
C SER A 93 17.39 -13.90 0.98
N PHE A 94 18.09 -13.06 0.21
CA PHE A 94 17.46 -12.24 -0.82
C PHE A 94 17.00 -13.08 -2.01
N ASP A 95 17.83 -14.00 -2.47
CA ASP A 95 17.49 -14.90 -3.57
C ASP A 95 16.26 -15.74 -3.23
N TRP A 96 16.18 -16.26 -2.00
CA TRP A 96 15.01 -17.01 -1.55
C TRP A 96 13.75 -16.15 -1.48
N VAL A 97 13.87 -14.93 -0.95
CA VAL A 97 12.74 -14.02 -0.77
C VAL A 97 12.26 -13.45 -2.10
N ALA A 98 13.16 -13.22 -3.07
CA ALA A 98 12.79 -12.84 -4.42
C ALA A 98 12.17 -14.00 -5.21
N GLY A 99 12.72 -15.21 -5.05
CA GLY A 99 12.29 -16.39 -5.80
C GLY A 99 12.34 -16.14 -7.31
N ASP A 100 11.26 -16.50 -8.00
CA ASP A 100 11.10 -16.27 -9.45
C ASP A 100 10.60 -14.85 -9.79
N ASP A 101 10.33 -14.00 -8.80
CA ASP A 101 9.76 -12.68 -9.02
C ASP A 101 10.86 -11.63 -9.24
N PRO A 102 10.99 -11.07 -10.45
CA PRO A 102 12.09 -10.15 -10.77
C PRO A 102 11.79 -8.71 -10.28
N ARG A 103 10.62 -8.47 -9.69
CA ARG A 103 10.23 -7.14 -9.23
C ARG A 103 11.06 -6.72 -8.02
N PRO A 104 11.31 -5.42 -7.81
CA PRO A 104 11.95 -4.95 -6.60
C PRO A 104 11.19 -5.39 -5.35
N LEU A 105 11.92 -5.62 -4.28
CA LEU A 105 11.39 -6.12 -3.03
C LEU A 105 10.89 -4.96 -2.16
N LEU A 106 9.72 -5.16 -1.55
CA LEU A 106 9.19 -4.35 -0.47
C LEU A 106 9.02 -5.23 0.76
N ILE A 107 10.01 -5.23 1.65
CA ILE A 107 10.07 -6.15 2.78
C ILE A 107 9.62 -5.44 4.05
N LEU A 108 8.58 -5.99 4.67
CA LEU A 108 8.03 -5.57 5.95
C LEU A 108 8.27 -6.66 7.00
N ARG A 109 8.89 -6.28 8.11
CA ARG A 109 8.96 -7.09 9.33
C ARG A 109 7.89 -6.66 10.31
N GLU A 110 7.11 -7.62 10.79
CA GLU A 110 6.18 -7.40 11.90
C GLU A 110 6.91 -7.05 13.19
N CYS A 111 6.29 -6.22 14.03
CA CYS A 111 6.81 -5.97 15.37
C CYS A 111 5.67 -5.89 16.38
N LEU A 112 5.81 -6.61 17.48
CA LEU A 112 4.84 -6.66 18.58
C LEU A 112 4.54 -5.29 19.19
N PHE A 113 5.51 -4.39 19.22
CA PHE A 113 5.41 -3.09 19.91
C PHE A 113 5.19 -1.91 18.96
N CYS A 114 5.40 -2.09 17.66
CA CYS A 114 5.26 -1.00 16.69
C CYS A 114 3.83 -0.93 16.17
N ASN A 115 3.04 -0.03 16.74
CA ASN A 115 1.77 0.39 16.16
C ASN A 115 1.93 1.27 14.90
N GLY A 116 3.16 1.56 14.43
CA GLY A 116 3.45 2.66 13.49
C GLY A 116 3.78 2.27 12.05
N THR A 117 4.49 1.16 11.79
CA THR A 117 5.03 0.86 10.45
C THR A 117 3.98 0.27 9.52
N ASP A 118 3.17 -0.68 10.01
CA ASP A 118 2.04 -1.21 9.26
C ASP A 118 0.90 -0.16 9.17
N TYR A 119 0.74 0.71 10.18
CA TYR A 119 -0.18 1.85 10.09
C TYR A 119 0.25 2.88 9.05
N ALA A 120 1.54 3.21 8.93
CA ALA A 120 2.02 4.17 7.93
C ALA A 120 1.78 3.70 6.48
N LEU A 121 1.81 2.39 6.24
CA LEU A 121 1.51 1.77 4.94
C LEU A 121 0.01 1.51 4.73
N LEU A 122 -0.68 0.97 5.74
CA LEU A 122 -2.00 0.34 5.61
C LEU A 122 -3.10 1.00 6.44
N ASN A 123 -2.88 2.18 7.06
CA ASN A 123 -3.94 2.85 7.81
C ASN A 123 -5.15 3.16 6.91
N ARG A 124 -6.21 2.40 7.12
CA ARG A 124 -7.49 2.46 6.40
C ARG A 124 -8.21 3.81 6.53
N LYS A 125 -7.83 4.65 7.49
CA LYS A 125 -8.46 5.95 7.75
C LYS A 125 -7.93 7.09 6.87
N SER A 126 -6.82 6.89 6.17
CA SER A 126 -6.24 7.89 5.27
C SER A 126 -6.19 7.38 3.83
N ASP A 127 -6.35 8.29 2.87
CA ASP A 127 -6.16 8.04 1.45
C ASP A 127 -4.74 7.49 1.19
N ASN A 128 -4.64 6.16 1.13
CA ASN A 128 -3.41 5.39 0.91
C ASN A 128 -3.39 4.75 -0.50
N GLU A 129 -4.26 5.21 -1.41
CA GLU A 129 -4.39 4.64 -2.74
C GLU A 129 -3.08 4.68 -3.50
N LYS A 130 -2.33 5.79 -3.40
CA LYS A 130 -1.02 5.91 -4.05
C LYS A 130 -0.03 4.85 -3.56
N THR A 131 -0.01 4.54 -2.26
CA THR A 131 0.84 3.48 -1.71
C THR A 131 0.45 2.12 -2.28
N LEU A 132 -0.85 1.81 -2.29
CA LEU A 132 -1.41 0.55 -2.79
C LEU A 132 -1.21 0.37 -4.31
N LEU A 133 -1.21 1.47 -5.07
CA LEU A 133 -0.89 1.45 -6.49
C LEU A 133 0.60 1.25 -6.73
N LEU A 134 1.46 1.98 -6.00
CA LEU A 134 2.90 1.83 -6.11
C LEU A 134 3.36 0.42 -5.74
N SER A 135 2.74 -0.21 -4.74
CA SER A 135 3.10 -1.57 -4.30
C SER A 135 2.80 -2.65 -5.33
N GLN A 136 1.99 -2.40 -6.36
CA GLN A 136 1.73 -3.39 -7.42
C GLN A 136 2.99 -3.73 -8.24
N TRP A 137 3.94 -2.79 -8.30
CA TRP A 137 5.23 -2.98 -8.97
C TRP A 137 6.33 -3.49 -8.05
N PHE A 138 5.99 -3.87 -6.81
CA PHE A 138 6.92 -4.52 -5.90
C PHE A 138 6.48 -5.96 -5.65
N HIS A 139 7.45 -6.84 -5.44
CA HIS A 139 7.22 -8.08 -4.74
C HIS A 139 7.18 -7.76 -3.24
N CYS A 140 5.97 -7.77 -2.67
CA CYS A 140 5.73 -7.33 -1.30
C CYS A 140 5.82 -8.52 -0.35
N VAL A 141 6.76 -8.48 0.59
CA VAL A 141 7.08 -9.60 1.47
C VAL A 141 6.81 -9.19 2.91
N LYS A 142 6.09 -10.03 3.64
CA LYS A 142 5.83 -9.85 5.07
C LYS A 142 6.51 -10.96 5.87
N LEU A 143 7.41 -10.56 6.76
CA LEU A 143 8.16 -11.45 7.63
C LEU A 143 7.64 -11.37 9.07
N PRO A 144 7.61 -12.52 9.77
CA PRO A 144 7.05 -12.60 11.11
C PRO A 144 7.91 -11.89 12.15
N ASN A 145 7.37 -11.72 13.36
CA ASN A 145 8.03 -11.01 14.46
C ASN A 145 9.35 -11.66 14.91
N ASP A 146 9.44 -12.98 14.78
CA ASP A 146 10.57 -13.82 15.18
C ASP A 146 11.70 -13.86 14.14
N VAL A 147 11.60 -13.10 13.03
CA VAL A 147 12.68 -12.98 12.05
C VAL A 147 13.99 -12.46 12.66
N LEU A 148 13.95 -11.87 13.85
CA LEU A 148 15.11 -11.42 14.60
C LEU A 148 15.75 -12.48 15.52
N ALA A 149 15.18 -13.68 15.61
CA ALA A 149 15.80 -14.79 16.34
C ALA A 149 17.09 -15.26 15.64
N GLU A 150 18.08 -15.71 16.41
CA GLU A 150 19.42 -16.05 15.89
C GLU A 150 19.39 -17.25 14.92
N ASP A 151 18.42 -18.15 15.12
CA ASP A 151 18.17 -19.35 14.33
C ASP A 151 17.21 -19.10 13.14
N HIS A 152 16.66 -17.89 13.01
CA HIS A 152 15.71 -17.61 11.94
C HIS A 152 16.44 -17.51 10.58
N PRO A 153 15.97 -18.20 9.53
CA PRO A 153 16.63 -18.21 8.21
C PRO A 153 16.89 -16.82 7.65
N PHE A 154 15.89 -15.93 7.67
CA PHE A 154 15.99 -14.58 7.11
C PHE A 154 16.55 -13.51 8.09
N ARG A 155 17.16 -13.91 9.20
CA ARG A 155 17.71 -13.01 10.22
C ARG A 155 18.67 -11.97 9.65
N ASN A 156 19.47 -12.38 8.68
CA ASN A 156 20.54 -11.59 8.08
C ASN A 156 20.05 -10.55 7.06
N LEU A 157 18.76 -10.56 6.70
CA LEU A 157 18.13 -9.43 5.99
C LEU A 157 18.05 -8.18 6.86
N PHE A 158 18.07 -8.36 8.19
CA PHE A 158 17.86 -7.33 9.20
C PHE A 158 19.11 -7.12 10.06
N ASP A 159 20.21 -6.76 9.39
CA ASP A 159 21.48 -6.50 10.06
C ASP A 159 21.49 -5.17 10.83
N GLY A 160 22.45 -5.05 11.75
CA GLY A 160 22.69 -3.83 12.52
C GLY A 160 22.00 -3.76 13.89
N LYS A 161 22.39 -2.73 14.66
CA LYS A 161 21.95 -2.54 16.06
C LYS A 161 20.47 -2.16 16.19
N LYS A 162 19.92 -1.53 15.15
CA LYS A 162 18.53 -1.08 15.07
C LYS A 162 17.95 -1.57 13.75
N PRO A 163 17.54 -2.83 13.68
CA PRO A 163 17.19 -3.43 12.42
C PRO A 163 15.88 -2.82 11.88
N PRO A 164 15.79 -2.56 10.57
CA PRO A 164 14.67 -1.83 10.00
C PRO A 164 13.36 -2.61 10.08
N HIS A 165 12.23 -1.89 10.12
CA HIS A 165 10.91 -2.53 10.01
C HIS A 165 10.46 -2.68 8.57
N LEU A 166 10.85 -1.72 7.73
CA LEU A 166 10.42 -1.65 6.36
C LEU A 166 11.60 -1.16 5.54
N PHE A 167 11.86 -1.82 4.43
CA PHE A 167 12.83 -1.35 3.47
C PHE A 167 12.46 -1.82 2.07
N MET A 168 13.09 -1.18 1.09
CA MET A 168 12.91 -1.45 -0.33
C MET A 168 14.28 -1.74 -0.93
N CYS A 169 14.38 -2.69 -1.84
CA CYS A 169 15.63 -2.97 -2.54
C CYS A 169 15.35 -3.56 -3.91
N SER A 170 16.40 -3.63 -4.71
CA SER A 170 16.42 -4.50 -5.88
C SER A 170 16.26 -5.98 -5.46
N PRO A 171 15.93 -6.89 -6.39
CA PRO A 171 15.74 -8.32 -6.08
C PRO A 171 16.95 -8.99 -5.41
N ASP A 172 18.16 -8.57 -5.80
CA ASP A 172 19.46 -9.03 -5.26
C ASP A 172 19.84 -8.36 -3.92
N GLY A 173 18.95 -7.56 -3.33
CA GLY A 173 19.22 -6.81 -2.11
C GLY A 173 20.04 -5.52 -2.30
N SER A 174 20.46 -5.19 -3.53
CA SER A 174 21.15 -3.93 -3.82
C SER A 174 20.20 -2.71 -3.72
N ASN A 175 20.78 -1.50 -3.72
CA ASN A 175 20.03 -0.24 -3.66
C ASN A 175 19.04 -0.14 -2.48
N MET A 176 19.41 -0.68 -1.33
CA MET A 176 18.53 -0.75 -0.16
C MET A 176 18.17 0.66 0.36
N LEU A 177 16.87 0.95 0.40
CA LEU A 177 16.28 2.15 0.98
C LEU A 177 15.50 1.79 2.24
N VAL A 178 16.08 2.15 3.38
CA VAL A 178 15.50 1.87 4.70
C VAL A 178 14.46 2.92 5.11
N LEU A 179 13.40 2.46 5.77
CA LEU A 179 12.35 3.27 6.37
C LEU A 179 12.31 3.04 7.89
N ASN A 180 12.64 4.09 8.64
CA ASN A 180 12.83 4.02 10.10
C ASN A 180 11.51 4.01 10.91
N GLY A 181 10.35 4.10 10.24
CA GLY A 181 9.03 4.10 10.87
C GLY A 181 8.50 5.49 11.22
N GLU A 182 9.34 6.52 11.20
CA GLU A 182 8.98 7.92 11.48
C GLU A 182 8.79 8.76 10.19
N GLN A 183 8.95 8.16 9.02
CA GLN A 183 8.86 8.89 7.75
C GLN A 183 7.46 9.42 7.45
N SER A 184 7.42 10.55 6.73
CA SER A 184 6.17 11.03 6.13
C SER A 184 5.73 10.14 4.94
N ARG A 185 4.44 10.18 4.60
CA ARG A 185 3.93 9.48 3.39
C ARG A 185 4.60 9.95 2.11
N SER A 186 4.91 11.24 2.01
CA SER A 186 5.62 11.80 0.86
C SER A 186 7.03 11.24 0.73
N GLU A 187 7.72 11.04 1.86
CA GLU A 187 9.05 10.41 1.87
C GLU A 187 8.96 8.93 1.48
N LEU A 188 7.98 8.19 2.01
CA LEU A 188 7.69 6.83 1.59
C LEU A 188 7.49 6.77 0.06
N TRP A 189 6.56 7.56 -0.48
CA TRP A 189 6.29 7.57 -1.93
C TRP A 189 7.52 7.95 -2.75
N SER A 190 8.32 8.90 -2.28
CA SER A 190 9.55 9.32 -2.95
C SER A 190 10.55 8.17 -3.03
N LYS A 191 10.71 7.40 -1.95
CA LYS A 191 11.57 6.20 -1.91
C LYS A 191 11.03 5.09 -2.80
N MET A 192 9.72 4.81 -2.76
CA MET A 192 9.09 3.83 -3.66
C MET A 192 9.33 4.20 -5.13
N ILE A 193 9.07 5.45 -5.50
CA ILE A 193 9.26 5.94 -6.87
C ILE A 193 10.74 5.89 -7.27
N ALA A 194 11.66 6.21 -6.36
CA ALA A 194 13.09 6.12 -6.62
C ALA A 194 13.52 4.69 -6.97
N THR A 195 13.10 3.69 -6.18
CA THR A 195 13.37 2.27 -6.49
C THR A 195 12.75 1.85 -7.82
N LEU A 196 11.49 2.23 -8.09
CA LEU A 196 10.83 1.88 -9.36
C LEU A 196 11.53 2.52 -10.57
N LYS A 197 12.02 3.75 -10.46
CA LYS A 197 12.78 4.41 -11.56
C LYS A 197 14.12 3.74 -11.86
N LEU A 198 14.66 2.95 -10.94
CA LEU A 198 15.88 2.16 -11.16
C LEU A 198 15.59 0.83 -11.86
N GLU A 199 14.43 0.22 -11.58
CA GLU A 199 14.10 -1.13 -12.04
C GLU A 199 13.17 -1.17 -13.26
N TYR A 200 12.50 -0.06 -13.60
CA TYR A 200 11.55 0.03 -14.71
C TYR A 200 11.89 1.13 -15.70
N ARG A 201 11.50 0.92 -16.97
CA ARG A 201 11.76 1.86 -18.08
C ARG A 201 10.80 3.04 -18.09
N GLU A 202 9.53 2.78 -17.78
CA GLU A 202 8.48 3.80 -17.80
C GLU A 202 8.38 4.56 -16.47
N ASP A 203 7.80 5.76 -16.53
CA ASP A 203 7.66 6.63 -15.36
C ASP A 203 6.50 6.18 -14.44
N PRO A 204 6.77 5.66 -13.23
CA PRO A 204 5.74 5.19 -12.32
C PRO A 204 4.78 6.31 -11.89
N GLU A 205 5.20 7.58 -11.88
CA GLU A 205 4.33 8.69 -11.49
C GLU A 205 3.25 8.97 -12.53
N LYS A 206 3.58 8.82 -13.82
CA LYS A 206 2.62 8.93 -14.91
C LYS A 206 1.66 7.74 -14.93
N ALA A 207 2.17 6.54 -14.65
CA ALA A 207 1.36 5.34 -14.56
C ALA A 207 0.34 5.45 -13.42
N VAL A 208 0.77 5.83 -12.20
CA VAL A 208 -0.13 6.07 -11.06
C VAL A 208 -1.22 7.07 -11.41
N LYS A 209 -0.89 8.21 -12.02
CA LYS A 209 -1.89 9.21 -12.44
C LYS A 209 -2.91 8.64 -13.42
N SER A 210 -2.47 7.80 -14.35
CA SER A 210 -3.32 7.18 -15.36
C SER A 210 -4.22 6.10 -14.75
N ILE A 211 -3.68 5.29 -13.83
CA ILE A 211 -4.44 4.28 -13.09
C ILE A 211 -5.46 4.94 -12.16
N THR A 212 -5.13 6.03 -11.46
CA THR A 212 -6.10 6.77 -10.64
C THR A 212 -7.31 7.26 -11.45
N LYS A 213 -7.09 7.69 -12.71
CA LYS A 213 -8.20 8.03 -13.63
C LYS A 213 -8.99 6.78 -14.01
N LEU A 214 -8.33 5.66 -14.25
CA LEU A 214 -8.98 4.38 -14.54
C LEU A 214 -9.83 3.89 -13.35
N LEU A 215 -9.38 4.08 -12.10
CA LEU A 215 -10.18 3.79 -10.91
C LEU A 215 -11.47 4.61 -10.87
N ALA A 216 -11.41 5.90 -11.22
CA ALA A 216 -12.61 6.72 -11.34
C ALA A 216 -13.54 6.25 -12.48
N GLU A 217 -12.98 5.79 -13.62
CA GLU A 217 -13.75 5.17 -14.70
C GLU A 217 -14.45 3.88 -14.23
N TYR A 218 -13.75 3.04 -13.46
CA TYR A 218 -14.33 1.84 -12.85
C TYR A 218 -15.43 2.16 -11.86
N ASP A 219 -15.23 3.14 -10.97
CA ASP A 219 -16.25 3.57 -10.01
C ASP A 219 -17.53 4.02 -10.74
N HIS A 220 -17.38 4.80 -11.82
CA HIS A 220 -18.51 5.21 -12.64
C HIS A 220 -19.22 4.02 -13.31
N LEU A 221 -18.47 3.10 -13.92
CA LEU A 221 -19.03 1.93 -14.60
C LEU A 221 -19.72 0.96 -13.63
N ASP A 222 -19.16 0.77 -12.43
CA ASP A 222 -19.76 -0.02 -11.35
C ASP A 222 -21.08 0.59 -10.89
N SER A 223 -21.09 1.89 -10.54
CA SER A 223 -22.31 2.57 -10.10
C SER A 223 -23.40 2.57 -11.18
N MET A 224 -23.03 2.75 -12.44
CA MET A 224 -23.98 2.68 -13.55
C MET A 224 -24.51 1.27 -13.79
N GLU A 225 -23.69 0.23 -13.60
CA GLU A 225 -24.16 -1.15 -13.72
C GLU A 225 -25.15 -1.50 -12.61
N ASP A 226 -24.81 -1.19 -11.36
CA ASP A 226 -25.64 -1.52 -10.20
C ASP A 226 -27.00 -0.80 -10.29
N TRP A 227 -27.00 0.49 -10.64
CA TRP A 227 -28.25 1.23 -10.86
C TRP A 227 -29.10 0.62 -11.99
N ARG A 228 -28.49 0.12 -13.08
CA ARG A 228 -29.23 -0.52 -14.17
C ARG A 228 -29.76 -1.90 -13.80
N ILE A 229 -29.06 -2.64 -12.95
CA ILE A 229 -29.51 -3.92 -12.39
C ILE A 229 -30.72 -3.67 -11.49
N GLU A 230 -30.66 -2.69 -10.60
CA GLU A 230 -31.79 -2.31 -9.73
C GLU A 230 -33.01 -1.89 -10.57
N GLN A 231 -32.81 -1.10 -11.62
CA GLN A 231 -33.90 -0.76 -12.55
C GLN A 231 -34.47 -1.98 -13.28
N LEU A 232 -33.62 -2.95 -13.62
CA LEU A 232 -34.04 -4.18 -14.30
C LEU A 232 -34.90 -5.03 -13.37
N GLU A 233 -34.49 -5.22 -12.12
CA GLU A 233 -35.22 -5.98 -11.11
C GLU A 233 -36.60 -5.37 -10.84
N ASN A 234 -36.63 -4.06 -10.53
CA ASN A 234 -37.88 -3.31 -10.33
C ASN A 234 -38.84 -3.40 -11.54
N LEU A 235 -38.29 -3.45 -12.75
CA LEU A 235 -39.09 -3.52 -13.97
C LEU A 235 -39.59 -4.94 -14.26
N ILE A 236 -38.81 -5.96 -13.93
CA ILE A 236 -39.22 -7.36 -14.02
C ILE A 236 -40.39 -7.62 -13.06
N GLU A 237 -40.33 -7.07 -11.85
CA GLU A 237 -41.41 -7.17 -10.87
C GLU A 237 -42.72 -6.52 -11.35
N LYS A 238 -42.63 -5.34 -11.99
CA LYS A 238 -43.81 -4.57 -12.43
C LYS A 238 -44.38 -5.01 -13.78
N ASP A 239 -43.55 -5.13 -14.81
CA ASP A 239 -43.96 -5.33 -16.20
C ASP A 239 -43.72 -6.77 -16.69
N GLY A 240 -43.12 -7.63 -15.86
CA GLY A 240 -42.73 -8.99 -16.20
C GLY A 240 -41.42 -9.11 -17.01
N PRO A 241 -40.82 -10.31 -17.07
CA PRO A 241 -39.50 -10.54 -17.64
C PRO A 241 -39.43 -10.41 -19.18
N LYS A 242 -40.58 -10.41 -19.87
CA LYS A 242 -40.64 -10.34 -21.34
C LYS A 242 -40.81 -8.92 -21.88
N SER A 243 -40.84 -7.89 -21.02
CA SER A 243 -41.10 -6.52 -21.46
C SER A 243 -40.00 -6.00 -22.41
N ARG A 244 -40.39 -5.15 -23.37
CA ARG A 244 -39.44 -4.53 -24.33
C ARG A 244 -38.39 -3.67 -23.59
N LYS A 245 -38.79 -3.05 -22.47
CA LYS A 245 -37.93 -2.23 -21.61
C LYS A 245 -36.87 -3.10 -20.89
N VAL A 246 -37.24 -4.29 -20.42
CA VAL A 246 -36.30 -5.28 -19.83
C VAL A 246 -35.19 -5.62 -20.82
N LYS A 247 -35.56 -5.95 -22.07
CA LYS A 247 -34.57 -6.20 -23.15
C LYS A 247 -33.64 -5.02 -23.40
N LYS A 248 -34.13 -3.77 -23.28
CA LYS A 248 -33.31 -2.56 -23.45
C LYS A 248 -32.30 -2.39 -22.31
N LEU A 249 -32.72 -2.60 -21.05
CA LEU A 249 -31.84 -2.54 -19.89
C LEU A 249 -30.76 -3.63 -19.93
N GLN A 250 -31.13 -4.86 -20.29
CA GLN A 250 -30.16 -5.95 -20.48
C GLN A 250 -29.08 -5.60 -21.52
N LYS A 251 -29.47 -4.98 -22.65
CA LYS A 251 -28.50 -4.49 -23.65
C LYS A 251 -27.58 -3.40 -23.09
N GLN A 252 -28.10 -2.50 -22.25
CA GLN A 252 -27.29 -1.45 -21.61
C GLN A 252 -26.30 -2.04 -20.61
N ILE A 253 -26.73 -3.00 -19.78
CA ILE A 253 -25.84 -3.74 -18.87
C ILE A 253 -24.75 -4.48 -19.66
N ALA A 254 -25.12 -5.17 -20.74
CA ALA A 254 -24.15 -5.85 -21.60
C ALA A 254 -23.12 -4.87 -22.21
N LYS A 255 -23.55 -3.67 -22.58
CA LYS A 255 -22.64 -2.60 -23.04
C LYS A 255 -21.68 -2.16 -21.94
N LEU A 256 -22.18 -1.90 -20.74
CA LEU A 256 -21.34 -1.51 -19.59
C LEU A 256 -20.30 -2.58 -19.25
N LYS A 257 -20.69 -3.87 -19.30
CA LYS A 257 -19.74 -5.00 -19.15
C LYS A 257 -18.65 -4.99 -20.23
N LYS A 258 -19.03 -4.74 -21.49
CA LYS A 258 -18.05 -4.62 -22.60
C LYS A 258 -17.10 -3.44 -22.38
N ASP A 259 -17.60 -2.31 -21.88
CA ASP A 259 -16.77 -1.14 -21.61
C ASP A 259 -15.81 -1.39 -20.42
N LYS A 260 -16.23 -2.17 -19.41
CA LYS A 260 -15.33 -2.65 -18.35
C LYS A 260 -14.22 -3.57 -18.87
N GLU A 261 -14.51 -4.48 -19.78
CA GLU A 261 -13.46 -5.34 -20.36
C GLU A 261 -12.44 -4.54 -21.19
N LYS A 262 -12.88 -3.46 -21.85
CA LYS A 262 -11.94 -2.51 -22.49
C LYS A 262 -11.10 -1.78 -21.45
N ALA A 263 -11.70 -1.34 -20.35
CA ALA A 263 -10.98 -0.71 -19.25
C ALA A 263 -9.91 -1.66 -18.64
N LYS A 264 -10.23 -2.94 -18.46
CA LYS A 264 -9.27 -3.99 -18.04
C LYS A 264 -8.14 -4.20 -19.05
N SER A 265 -8.43 -4.06 -20.34
CA SER A 265 -7.37 -4.16 -21.36
C SER A 265 -6.41 -2.97 -21.27
N LYS A 266 -6.91 -1.76 -21.00
CA LYS A 266 -6.07 -0.59 -20.71
C LYS A 266 -5.27 -0.75 -19.42
N GLU A 267 -5.89 -1.34 -18.40
CA GLU A 267 -5.26 -1.62 -17.10
C GLU A 267 -3.95 -2.38 -17.27
N LYS A 268 -3.97 -3.50 -18.01
CA LYS A 268 -2.77 -4.32 -18.25
C LYS A 268 -1.62 -3.51 -18.84
N GLY A 269 -1.91 -2.65 -19.82
CA GLY A 269 -0.89 -1.79 -20.43
C GLY A 269 -0.38 -0.66 -19.52
N LEU A 270 -1.16 -0.25 -18.51
CA LEU A 270 -0.73 0.75 -17.54
C LEU A 270 0.13 0.17 -16.40
N PHE A 271 -0.04 -1.12 -16.10
CA PHE A 271 0.77 -1.81 -15.11
C PHE A 271 2.08 -2.36 -15.70
N ASP A 272 2.17 -2.53 -17.02
CA ASP A 272 3.42 -2.88 -17.68
C ASP A 272 4.32 -1.63 -17.82
N LEU A 273 5.24 -1.47 -16.86
CA LEU A 273 6.25 -0.39 -16.88
C LEU A 273 7.53 -0.80 -17.63
N GLY A 274 7.58 -2.00 -18.21
CA GLY A 274 8.78 -2.53 -18.86
C GLY A 274 9.93 -2.71 -17.88
N LEU A 275 9.92 -3.82 -17.13
CA LEU A 275 10.99 -4.17 -16.21
C LEU A 275 12.35 -4.21 -16.93
N ILE A 276 13.38 -3.59 -16.35
CA ILE A 276 14.72 -3.49 -16.93
C ILE A 276 15.45 -4.83 -16.83
N ARG A 277 15.39 -5.46 -15.64
CA ARG A 277 15.97 -6.79 -15.44
C ARG A 277 15.11 -7.83 -16.18
N PRO A 278 15.72 -8.69 -17.01
CA PRO A 278 14.99 -9.76 -17.65
C PRO A 278 14.53 -10.77 -16.59
N LEU A 279 13.32 -11.33 -16.78
CA LEU A 279 12.87 -12.52 -16.06
C LEU A 279 13.88 -13.64 -16.31
N PRO A 280 14.28 -14.44 -15.30
CA PRO A 280 14.98 -15.69 -15.58
C PRO A 280 14.10 -16.51 -16.53
N GLU A 281 14.67 -16.93 -17.67
CA GLU A 281 13.98 -17.86 -18.56
C GLU A 281 13.72 -19.12 -17.74
N LYS A 282 12.43 -19.47 -17.53
CA LYS A 282 12.09 -20.77 -16.99
C LYS A 282 12.64 -21.79 -17.96
N GLU A 283 13.73 -22.45 -17.59
CA GLU A 283 14.19 -23.64 -18.30
C GLU A 283 13.01 -24.61 -18.28
N GLU A 284 12.32 -24.75 -19.43
CA GLU A 284 11.36 -25.81 -19.66
C GLU A 284 12.12 -27.11 -19.40
N SER A 285 11.83 -27.73 -18.26
CA SER A 285 12.37 -29.02 -17.87
C SER A 285 12.11 -29.99 -19.01
N GLN A 286 13.15 -30.25 -19.79
CA GLN A 286 13.11 -31.30 -20.80
C GLN A 286 12.82 -32.60 -20.05
N PRO A 287 11.77 -33.34 -20.43
CA PRO A 287 11.52 -34.65 -19.84
C PRO A 287 12.72 -35.52 -20.16
N SER A 288 13.41 -35.98 -19.12
CA SER A 288 14.45 -36.99 -19.20
C SER A 288 13.89 -38.25 -19.87
N GLU A 289 14.41 -38.58 -21.06
CA GLU A 289 14.18 -39.87 -21.74
C GLU A 289 14.78 -41.05 -20.96
#